data_AF-A0A662R539-F1
#
_entry.id   AF-A0A662R539-F1
#
_cell.length_a   1.000
_cell.length_b   1.000
_cell.length_c   1.000
_cell.angle_alpha   90.00
_cell.angle_beta   90.00
_cell.angle_gamma   90.00
#
_symmetry.space_group_name_H-M   'P 1'
#
loop_
_entity.id
_entity.type
_entity.pdbx_description
1 polymer ?
#
loop_
_entity_poly.entity_id
_entity_poly.type
_entity_poly.pdbx_seq_one_letter_code
_entity_poly.pdbx_strand_id
1 'polypeptide(L)'
;MFVGAVGLLRFPDFYTRLHATGKCDTLGEALIIAGLLLYHIFHYPQTPLVCVKLLFLIVFIFITNPTATYALMRSAYKTGVKPWKLGDERQ
;
A
#
# COMPACT_ATOMS: atom_id res chain seq x y z
N MET A 1 3.54 5.36 5.98
CA MET A 1 4.34 5.51 4.75
C MET A 1 5.85 5.50 4.98
N PHE A 2 6.42 6.37 5.82
CA PHE A 2 7.89 6.44 6.01
C PHE A 2 8.54 5.08 6.36
N VAL A 3 7.97 4.33 7.29
CA VAL A 3 8.47 2.99 7.66
C VAL A 3 8.43 2.00 6.48
N GLY A 4 7.43 2.09 5.60
CA GLY A 4 7.35 1.29 4.39
C GLY A 4 8.44 1.65 3.37
N ALA A 5 8.76 2.94 3.22
CA ALA A 5 9.87 3.40 2.39
C ALA A 5 11.23 2.93 2.94
N VAL A 6 11.42 2.98 4.26
CA VAL A 6 12.61 2.40 4.91
C VAL A 6 12.67 0.88 4.72
N GLY A 7 11.53 0.19 4.83
CA GLY A 7 11.43 -1.26 4.56
C GLY A 7 11.83 -1.62 3.13
N LEU A 8 11.39 -0.82 2.15
CA LEU A 8 11.79 -0.97 0.74
C LEU A 8 13.31 -0.88 0.55
N LEU A 9 13.99 0.02 1.27
CA LEU A 9 15.45 0.17 1.19
C LEU A 9 16.22 -0.88 2.00
N ARG A 10 15.64 -1.35 3.10
CA ARG A 10 16.33 -2.24 4.06
C ARG A 10 16.18 -3.72 3.73
N PHE A 11 15.09 -4.14 3.09
CA PHE A 11 14.84 -5.56 2.87
C PHE A 11 15.68 -6.14 1.71
N PRO A 12 16.14 -7.40 1.85
CA PRO A 12 17.14 -7.98 0.97
C PRO A 12 16.60 -8.51 -0.37
N ASP A 13 15.27 -8.51 -0.57
CA ASP A 13 14.64 -9.20 -1.70
C ASP A 13 13.36 -8.51 -2.16
N PHE A 14 13.01 -8.69 -3.43
CA PHE A 14 11.82 -8.14 -4.06
C PHE A 14 10.54 -8.49 -3.29
N TYR A 15 10.36 -9.75 -2.89
CA TYR A 15 9.14 -10.18 -2.20
C TYR A 15 9.01 -9.57 -0.80
N THR A 16 10.12 -9.47 -0.07
CA THR A 16 10.15 -8.89 1.28
C THR A 16 9.99 -7.37 1.25
N ARG A 17 10.58 -6.70 0.26
CA ARG A 17 10.34 -5.28 -0.05
C ARG A 17 8.88 -5.01 -0.40
N LEU A 18 8.32 -5.81 -1.33
CA LEU A 18 6.95 -5.66 -1.79
C LEU A 18 5.94 -5.87 -0.66
N HIS A 19 6.18 -6.84 0.22
CA HIS A 19 5.36 -7.07 1.41
C HIS A 19 5.39 -5.87 2.38
N ALA A 20 6.58 -5.30 2.62
CA ALA A 20 6.74 -4.14 3.48
C ALA A 20 6.01 -2.90 2.94
N THR A 21 6.16 -2.62 1.64
CA THR A 21 5.49 -1.51 0.98
C THR A 21 3.98 -1.74 0.93
N GLY A 22 3.50 -2.89 0.44
CA GLY A 22 2.08 -3.16 0.25
C GLY A 22 1.24 -3.06 1.54
N LYS A 23 1.77 -3.57 2.67
CA LYS A 23 1.11 -3.43 3.98
C LYS A 23 1.14 -2.00 4.51
N CYS A 24 2.25 -1.30 4.35
CA CYS A 24 2.39 0.08 4.83
C CYS A 24 1.55 1.07 4.02
N ASP A 25 1.35 0.80 2.74
CA ASP A 25 0.63 1.69 1.82
C ASP A 25 -0.87 1.63 2.08
N THR A 26 -1.45 0.43 2.03
CA THR A 26 -2.88 0.19 2.30
C THR A 26 -3.35 0.75 3.65
N LEU A 27 -2.60 0.47 4.73
CA LEU A 27 -2.95 1.00 6.05
C LEU A 27 -2.70 2.52 6.13
N GLY A 28 -1.63 3.01 5.52
CA GLY A 28 -1.28 4.44 5.51
C GLY A 28 -2.33 5.28 4.83
N GLU A 29 -2.72 4.92 3.60
CA GLU A 29 -3.79 5.59 2.86
C GLU A 29 -5.12 5.50 3.58
N ALA A 30 -5.49 4.34 4.13
CA ALA A 30 -6.74 4.19 4.89
C ALA A 30 -6.81 5.17 6.08
N LEU A 31 -5.72 5.32 6.84
CA LEU A 31 -5.66 6.25 7.97
C LEU A 31 -5.69 7.72 7.53
N ILE A 32 -4.98 8.07 6.45
CA ILE A 32 -4.98 9.43 5.90
C ILE A 32 -6.39 9.81 5.44
N ILE A 33 -7.04 8.92 4.69
CA ILE A 33 -8.40 9.15 4.16
C ILE A 33 -9.41 9.22 5.30
N ALA A 34 -9.30 8.35 6.31
CA ALA A 34 -10.15 8.42 7.50
C ALA A 34 -9.98 9.76 8.25
N GLY A 35 -8.73 10.25 8.39
CA GLY A 35 -8.44 11.56 8.96
C GLY A 35 -9.05 12.71 8.14
N LEU A 36 -8.93 12.66 6.81
CA LEU A 36 -9.56 13.62 5.90
C LEU A 36 -11.08 13.61 6.02
N LEU A 37 -11.68 12.42 6.11
CA LEU A 37 -13.13 12.24 6.22
C LEU A 37 -13.65 12.86 7.53
N LEU A 38 -12.97 12.60 8.65
CA LEU A 38 -13.29 13.25 9.93
C LEU A 38 -13.12 14.77 9.83
N TYR A 39 -11.99 15.26 9.31
CA TYR A 39 -11.75 16.69 9.15
C TYR A 39 -12.85 17.38 8.34
N HIS A 40 -13.25 16.76 7.22
CA HIS A 40 -14.27 17.29 6.32
C HIS A 40 -15.66 17.33 6.95
N ILE A 41 -16.02 16.30 7.72
CA ILE A 41 -17.30 16.26 8.46
C ILE A 41 -17.39 17.41 9.47
N PHE A 42 -16.31 17.71 10.20
CA PHE A 42 -16.33 18.76 11.23
C PHE A 42 -16.19 20.18 10.68
N HIS A 43 -15.47 20.37 9.56
CA HIS A 43 -15.16 21.73 9.05
C HIS A 43 -15.98 22.15 7.82
N TYR A 44 -16.46 21.20 7.01
CA TYR A 44 -17.13 21.48 5.74
C TYR A 44 -18.43 20.68 5.55
N PRO A 45 -19.37 20.72 6.52
CA PRO A 45 -20.59 19.91 6.49
C PRO A 45 -21.49 20.20 5.26
N GLN A 46 -21.42 21.42 4.71
CA GLN A 46 -22.16 21.79 3.50
C GLN A 46 -21.74 21.04 2.21
N THR A 47 -20.65 20.26 2.22
CA THR A 47 -20.15 19.57 1.01
C THR A 47 -20.04 18.04 1.20
N PRO A 48 -21.18 17.34 1.37
CA PRO A 48 -21.20 15.90 1.66
C PRO A 48 -20.64 15.04 0.52
N LEU A 49 -20.65 15.55 -0.71
CA LEU A 49 -20.16 14.83 -1.89
C LEU A 49 -18.67 14.46 -1.77
N VAL A 50 -17.88 15.26 -1.05
CA VAL A 50 -16.45 14.96 -0.82
C VAL A 50 -16.28 13.73 0.07
N CYS A 51 -17.08 13.59 1.13
CA CYS A 51 -17.05 12.42 2.00
C CYS A 51 -17.39 11.13 1.23
N VAL A 52 -18.37 11.19 0.33
CA VAL A 52 -18.73 10.05 -0.54
C VAL A 52 -17.57 9.66 -1.44
N LYS A 53 -16.89 10.65 -2.05
CA LYS A 53 -15.70 10.41 -2.88
C LYS A 53 -14.55 9.77 -2.09
N LEU A 54 -14.30 10.26 -0.87
CA LEU A 54 -13.27 9.69 0.02
C LEU A 54 -13.59 8.25 0.43
N LEU A 55 -14.86 7.93 0.68
CA LEU A 55 -15.27 6.57 0.99
C LEU A 55 -15.11 5.62 -0.22
N PHE A 56 -15.48 6.08 -1.42
CA PHE A 56 -15.21 5.37 -2.66
C PHE A 56 -13.71 5.17 -2.90
N LEU A 57 -12.90 6.17 -2.59
CA LEU A 57 -11.44 6.11 -2.72
C LEU A 57 -10.85 4.99 -1.86
N ILE A 58 -11.29 4.85 -0.59
CA ILE A 58 -10.87 3.75 0.29
C ILE A 58 -11.16 2.39 -0.34
N VAL A 59 -12.38 2.18 -0.86
CA VAL A 59 -12.77 0.90 -1.46
C VAL A 59 -11.94 0.62 -2.71
N PHE A 60 -11.76 1.64 -3.55
CA PHE A 60 -11.00 1.52 -4.78
C PHE A 60 -9.53 1.17 -4.52
N ILE A 61 -8.90 1.84 -3.57
CA ILE A 61 -7.52 1.58 -3.14
C ILE A 61 -7.39 0.16 -2.57
N PHE A 62 -8.36 -0.26 -1.76
CA PHE A 62 -8.34 -1.58 -1.13
C PHE A 62 -8.41 -2.73 -2.14
N ILE A 63 -9.01 -2.52 -3.31
CA ILE A 63 -9.03 -3.48 -4.41
C ILE A 63 -7.77 -3.33 -5.28
N THR A 64 -7.41 -2.10 -5.63
CA THR A 64 -6.32 -1.81 -6.58
C THR A 64 -4.96 -2.24 -6.03
N ASN A 65 -4.68 -1.99 -4.75
CA ASN A 65 -3.40 -2.32 -4.12
C ASN A 65 -3.07 -3.82 -4.11
N PRO A 66 -3.96 -4.73 -3.64
CA PRO A 66 -3.68 -6.17 -3.71
C PRO A 66 -3.62 -6.67 -5.16
N THR A 67 -4.43 -6.12 -6.07
CA THR A 67 -4.36 -6.49 -7.50
C THR A 67 -3.01 -6.11 -8.11
N ALA A 68 -2.53 -4.90 -7.87
CA ALA A 68 -1.22 -4.43 -8.35
C ALA A 68 -0.07 -5.25 -7.75
N THR A 69 -0.12 -5.47 -6.43
CA THR A 69 0.89 -6.26 -5.71
C THR A 69 0.93 -7.71 -6.22
N TYR A 70 -0.23 -8.32 -6.45
CA TYR A 70 -0.31 -9.67 -7.00
C TYR A 70 0.24 -9.75 -8.43
N ALA A 71 -0.10 -8.78 -9.29
CA ALA A 71 0.42 -8.71 -10.65
C ALA A 71 1.96 -8.58 -10.67
N LEU A 72 2.52 -7.71 -9.82
CA LEU A 72 3.97 -7.55 -9.64
C LEU A 72 4.64 -8.84 -9.18
N MET A 73 4.09 -9.48 -8.13
CA MET A 73 4.61 -10.74 -7.60
C MET A 73 4.57 -11.85 -8.65
N ARG A 74 3.46 -11.98 -9.38
CA ARG A 74 3.30 -12.99 -10.44
C ARG A 74 4.28 -12.75 -11.59
N SER A 75 4.53 -11.49 -11.94
CA SER A 75 5.52 -11.14 -12.96
C SER A 75 6.93 -11.51 -12.50
N ALA A 76 7.33 -11.12 -11.28
CA ALA A 76 8.64 -11.44 -10.71
C ALA A 76 8.89 -12.95 -10.60
N TYR A 77 7.85 -13.70 -10.22
CA TYR A 77 7.92 -15.16 -10.16
C TYR A 77 8.14 -15.77 -11.55
N LYS A 78 7.45 -15.26 -12.58
CA LYS A 78 7.60 -15.72 -13.97
C LYS A 78 8.97 -15.39 -14.58
N THR A 79 9.59 -14.27 -14.20
CA THR A 79 10.96 -13.93 -14.61
C THR A 79 12.04 -14.68 -13.83
N GLY A 80 11.67 -15.56 -12.90
CA GLY A 80 12.60 -16.43 -12.17
C GLY A 80 13.28 -15.76 -10.97
N VAL A 81 12.74 -14.63 -10.47
CA VAL A 81 13.23 -14.00 -9.23
C VAL A 81 12.95 -14.95 -8.07
N LYS A 82 14.01 -15.48 -7.46
CA LYS A 82 13.90 -16.43 -6.35
C LYS A 82 13.68 -15.68 -5.04
N PRO A 83 12.80 -16.17 -4.16
CA PRO A 83 12.67 -15.62 -2.81
C PRO A 83 13.97 -15.81 -2.03
N TRP A 84 14.42 -14.76 -1.35
CA TRP A 84 15.64 -14.81 -0.54
C TRP A 84 15.48 -15.73 0.67
N LYS A 85 16.52 -16.54 0.94
CA LYS A 85 16.62 -17.38 2.13
C LYS A 85 17.80 -16.94 2.99
N LEU A 86 17.74 -17.28 4.28
CA LEU A 86 18.81 -17.00 5.23
C LEU A 86 20.10 -17.71 4.77
N GLY A 87 21.08 -16.93 4.30
CA GLY A 87 22.34 -17.44 3.74
C GLY A 87 22.60 -17.00 2.29
N ASP A 88 21.59 -16.48 1.58
CA ASP A 88 21.73 -15.98 0.20
C ASP A 88 22.27 -14.53 0.19
N GLU A 89 22.98 -14.17 -0.89
CA GLU A 89 23.36 -12.77 -1.14
C GLU A 89 22.13 -11.90 -1.41
N ARG A 90 22.21 -10.61 -1.04
CA ARG A 90 21.10 -9.66 -1.20
C ARG A 90 20.86 -9.38 -2.69
N GLN A 91 19.59 -9.34 -3.11
CA GLN A 91 19.19 -9.04 -4.49
C GLN A 91 18.45 -7.69 -4.61
#